data_AF-A0A962C4H8-F1
#
_entry.id   AF-A0A962C4H8-F1
#
_cell.length_a   1.000
_cell.length_b   1.000
_cell.length_c   1.000
_cell.angle_alpha   90.00
_cell.angle_beta   90.00
_cell.angle_gamma   90.00
#
_symmetry.space_group_name_H-M   'P 1'
#
loop_
_entity.id
_entity.type
_entity.pdbx_description
1 polymer ?
#
loop_
_entity_poly.entity_id
_entity_poly.type
_entity_poly.pdbx_seq_one_letter_code
_entity_poly.pdbx_strand_id
1 'polypeptide(L)' 'LALVPAWAALVEIHEHPQLGPLWTLFALLLVWVADSFAYFAGSRFGRNKLAPRISPGKTLEGVWGALAGSGLVAAI' A
#
# COMPACT_ATOMS: atom_id res chain seq x y z
N LEU A 1 1.98 -6.80 17.12
CA LEU A 1 3.36 -6.29 16.94
C LEU A 1 3.46 -5.23 15.85
N ALA A 2 2.93 -5.44 14.63
CA ALA A 2 3.02 -4.44 13.55
C ALA A 2 2.23 -3.13 13.78
N LEU A 3 1.19 -3.14 14.62
CA LEU A 3 0.35 -1.95 14.86
C LEU A 3 1.06 -0.85 15.66
N VAL A 4 1.92 -1.21 16.62
CA VAL A 4 2.66 -0.25 17.44
C VAL A 4 3.60 0.63 16.60
N PRO A 5 4.49 0.07 15.74
CA PRO A 5 5.33 0.89 14.88
C PRO A 5 4.52 1.63 13.81
N ALA A 6 3.43 1.05 13.29
CA ALA A 6 2.57 1.75 12.33
C ALA A 6 1.90 2.99 12.95
N TRP A 7 1.39 2.87 14.17
CA TRP A 7 0.81 3.99 14.91
C TRP A 7 1.87 5.07 15.21
N ALA A 8 3.04 4.66 15.71
CA ALA A 8 4.15 5.58 16.00
C ALA A 8 4.57 6.36 14.75
N ALA A 9 4.70 5.69 13.59
CA ALA A 9 5.02 6.34 12.33
C ALA A 9 3.94 7.33 11.88
N LEU A 10 2.65 7.01 12.06
CA LEU A 10 1.57 7.92 11.72
C LEU A 10 1.58 9.18 12.61
N VAL A 11 1.86 9.04 13.90
CA VAL A 11 2.01 10.17 14.83
C VAL A 11 3.21 11.03 14.42
N GLU A 12 4.35 10.42 14.16
CA GLU A 12 5.57 11.11 13.75
C GLU A 12 5.37 11.91 12.44
N ILE A 13 4.71 11.30 11.45
CA ILE A 13 4.36 11.98 10.20
C ILE A 13 3.39 13.14 10.47
N HIS A 14 2.40 12.94 11.34
CA HIS A 14 1.38 13.96 11.64
C HIS A 14 1.95 15.16 12.39
N GLU A 15 2.94 14.96 13.25
CA GLU A 15 3.60 16.03 14.00
C GLU A 15 4.56 16.88 13.15
N HIS A 16 4.75 16.55 11.86
CA HIS A 16 5.67 17.29 11.00
C HIS A 16 5.24 18.76 10.80
N PRO A 17 6.11 19.76 11.06
CA PRO A 17 5.71 21.16 11.27
C PRO A 17 4.99 21.86 10.12
N GLN A 18 5.30 21.50 8.87
CA GLN A 18 4.77 22.25 7.71
C GLN A 18 3.52 21.61 7.08
N LEU A 19 3.48 20.28 7.02
CA LEU A 19 2.54 19.54 6.16
C LEU A 19 2.08 18.22 6.80
N GLY A 20 2.26 18.05 8.12
CA GLY A 20 2.02 16.78 8.81
C GLY A 20 0.68 16.12 8.49
N PRO A 21 -0.47 16.80 8.64
CA PRO A 21 -1.77 16.23 8.29
C PRO A 21 -1.90 15.79 6.83
N LEU A 22 -1.29 16.55 5.91
CA LEU A 22 -1.30 16.22 4.47
C LEU A 22 -0.43 15.00 4.19
N TRP A 23 0.76 14.90 4.80
CA TRP A 23 1.62 13.72 4.68
C TRP A 23 0.98 12.48 5.29
N THR A 24 0.25 12.61 6.41
CA THR A 24 -0.51 11.50 7.00
C THR A 24 -1.58 11.01 6.02
N LEU A 25 -2.37 11.92 5.45
CA LEU A 25 -3.41 11.58 4.46
C LEU A 25 -2.80 10.98 3.20
N PHE A 26 -1.67 11.50 2.73
CA PHE A 26 -0.94 10.97 1.58
C PHE A 26 -0.44 9.55 1.84
N ALA A 27 0.11 9.26 3.02
CA ALA A 27 0.53 7.91 3.39
C ALA A 27 -0.66 6.93 3.43
N LEU A 28 -1.80 7.34 3.98
CA LEU A 28 -3.03 6.54 3.97
C LEU A 28 -3.54 6.30 2.54
N LEU A 29 -3.53 7.34 1.70
CA LEU A 29 -3.93 7.26 0.31
C LEU A 29 -3.04 6.28 -0.47
N LEU A 30 -1.72 6.32 -0.27
CA LEU A 30 -0.78 5.38 -0.88
C LEU A 30 -1.12 3.93 -0.54
N VAL A 31 -1.41 3.64 0.73
CA VAL A 31 -1.77 2.28 1.18
C VAL A 31 -3.12 1.85 0.58
N TRP A 32 -4.14 2.70 0.63
CA TRP A 32 -5.46 2.38 0.08
C TRP A 32 -5.44 2.12 -1.42
N VAL A 33 -4.66 2.94 -2.16
CA VAL A 33 -4.50 2.75 -3.60
C VAL A 33 -3.68 1.49 -3.88
N ALA A 34 -2.59 1.24 -3.16
CA ALA A 34 -1.82 0.01 -3.31
C ALA A 34 -2.69 -1.23 -3.11
N ASP A 35 -3.49 -1.29 -2.03
CA ASP A 35 -4.35 -2.44 -1.73
C ASP A 35 -5.45 -2.63 -2.78
N SER A 36 -6.06 -1.53 -3.23
CA SER A 36 -7.10 -1.56 -4.28
C SER A 36 -6.53 -2.09 -5.59
N PHE A 37 -5.41 -1.54 -6.05
CA PHE A 37 -4.78 -1.97 -7.31
C PHE A 37 -4.20 -3.38 -7.21
N ALA A 38 -3.65 -3.78 -6.07
CA ALA A 38 -3.22 -5.15 -5.85
C ALA A 38 -4.39 -6.14 -5.93
N TYR A 39 -5.54 -5.78 -5.35
CA TYR A 39 -6.75 -6.59 -5.42
C TYR A 39 -7.29 -6.69 -6.85
N PHE A 40 -7.42 -5.58 -7.57
CA PHE A 40 -7.92 -5.60 -8.95
C PHE A 40 -6.97 -6.32 -9.91
N ALA A 41 -5.68 -6.02 -9.85
CA ALA A 41 -4.70 -6.68 -10.71
C ALA A 41 -4.55 -8.17 -10.36
N GLY A 42 -4.52 -8.50 -9.07
CA GLY A 42 -4.40 -9.87 -8.59
C GLY A 42 -5.63 -10.72 -8.91
N SER A 43 -6.85 -10.17 -8.79
CA SER A 43 -8.08 -10.91 -9.12
C SER A 43 -8.28 -11.09 -10.62
N ARG A 44 -7.95 -10.09 -11.45
CA ARG A 44 -8.20 -10.15 -12.90
C ARG A 44 -7.10 -10.84 -13.69
N PHE A 45 -5.85 -10.70 -13.26
CA PHE A 45 -4.66 -11.16 -13.99
C PHE A 45 -3.79 -12.14 -13.20
N GLY A 46 -4.16 -12.48 -11.96
CA GLY A 46 -3.38 -13.33 -11.08
C GLY A 46 -3.13 -14.73 -11.64
N ARG A 47 -1.91 -14.95 -12.15
CA ARG A 47 -1.45 -16.24 -12.67
C ARG A 47 -0.32 -16.78 -11.83
N ASN A 48 0.58 -15.91 -11.40
CA ASN A 48 1.78 -16.29 -10.65
C ASN A 48 1.58 -16.02 -9.17
N LYS A 49 1.40 -17.08 -8.37
CA LYS A 49 1.25 -16.95 -6.91
C LYS A 49 2.57 -16.53 -6.27
N LEU A 50 2.53 -15.51 -5.42
CA LEU A 50 3.70 -14.98 -4.72
C LEU A 50 4.11 -15.90 -3.56
N ALA A 51 3.14 -16.30 -2.73
CA ALA A 51 3.40 -17.08 -1.52
C ALA A 51 2.35 -18.17 -1.33
N PRO A 52 2.31 -19.20 -2.20
CA PRO A 52 1.22 -20.18 -2.22
C PRO A 52 1.04 -20.96 -0.92
N ARG A 53 2.09 -21.09 -0.09
CA ARG A 53 2.03 -21.78 1.21
C ARG A 53 1.54 -20.90 2.37
N ILE A 54 1.68 -19.58 2.27
CA ILE A 54 1.36 -18.63 3.36
C ILE A 54 0.05 -17.89 3.05
N SER A 55 -0.14 -17.48 1.79
CA SER A 55 -1.32 -16.76 1.33
C SER A 55 -1.63 -17.13 -0.13
N PRO A 56 -2.61 -18.01 -0.37
CA PRO A 56 -2.93 -18.50 -1.71
C PRO A 56 -3.51 -17.41 -2.63
N GLY A 57 -3.97 -16.29 -2.07
CA GLY A 57 -4.54 -15.16 -2.81
C GLY A 57 -3.54 -14.09 -3.25
N LYS A 58 -2.27 -14.13 -2.80
CA LYS A 58 -1.25 -13.16 -3.22
C LYS A 58 -0.61 -13.59 -4.54
N THR A 59 -0.58 -12.68 -5.50
CA THR A 59 0.00 -12.90 -6.84
C THR A 59 1.04 -11.84 -7.18
N LEU A 60 2.00 -12.17 -8.05
CA LEU A 60 3.00 -11.23 -8.56
C LEU A 60 2.34 -10.11 -9.37
N GLU A 61 1.28 -10.43 -10.12
CA GLU A 61 0.51 -9.43 -10.86
C GLU A 61 -0.17 -8.42 -9.93
N GLY A 62 -0.64 -8.87 -8.76
CA GLY A 62 -1.13 -7.99 -7.71
C GLY A 62 -0.04 -7.04 -7.19
N VAL A 63 1.19 -7.52 -7.00
CA VAL A 63 2.32 -6.67 -6.58
C VAL A 63 2.61 -5.59 -7.62
N TRP A 64 2.68 -5.96 -8.91
CA TRP A 64 2.87 -4.99 -9.99
C TRP A 64 1.73 -3.98 -10.09
N GLY A 65 0.49 -4.43 -9.89
CA GLY A 65 -0.67 -3.53 -9.78
C GLY A 65 -0.52 -2.52 -8.65
N ALA A 66 -0.19 -2.98 -7.44
CA ALA A 66 0.07 -2.13 -6.29
C ALA A 66 1.15 -1.08 -6.59
N LEU A 67 2.29 -1.51 -7.15
CA LEU A 67 3.41 -0.62 -7.49
C LEU A 67 3.03 0.43 -8.52
N ALA A 68 2.26 0.07 -9.56
CA ALA A 68 1.78 1.02 -10.55
C ALA A 68 0.80 2.03 -9.94
N GLY A 69 -0.18 1.55 -9.17
CA GLY A 69 -1.20 2.40 -8.54
C GLY A 69 -0.61 3.39 -7.54
N SER A 70 0.20 2.90 -6.59
CA SER A 70 0.84 3.77 -5.61
C SER A 70 1.93 4.66 -6.22
N GLY A 71 2.64 4.18 -7.24
CA GLY A 71 3.61 4.98 -8.00
C GLY A 71 2.97 6.17 -8.72
N LEU A 72 1.76 6.00 -9.27
CA LEU A 72 0.99 7.10 -9.85
C LEU A 72 0.59 8.13 -8.81
N VAL A 73 0.12 7.69 -7.63
CA VAL A 73 -0.21 8.60 -6.52
C VAL A 73 1.03 9.34 -6.04
N ALA A 74 2.18 8.66 -5.96
CA ALA A 74 3.43 9.27 -5.51
C ALA A 74 4.01 10.30 -6.49
N ALA A 75 3.60 10.25 -7.76
CA ALA A 75 4.04 11.17 -8.80
C ALA A 75 3.22 12.46 -8.89
N ILE A 76 2.14 12.59 -8.09
CA ILE A 76 1.24 13.74 -8.02
C ILE A 76 1.54 14.53 -6.76
#